data_AF-A0A534YLD5-F1
#
_entry.id   AF-A0A534YLD5-F1
#
_cell.length_a   1.000
_cell.length_b   1.000
_cell.length_c   1.000
_cell.angle_alpha   90.00
_cell.angle_beta   90.00
_cell.angle_gamma   90.00
#
_symmetry.space_group_name_H-M   'P 1'
#
loop_
_entity.id
_entity.type
_entity.pdbx_description
1 polymer ?
#
loop_
_entity_poly.entity_id
_entity_poly.type
_entity_poly.pdbx_seq_one_letter_code
_entity_poly.pdbx_strand_id
1 'polypeptide(L)'
;MKALRDVALPPHSIVEEPSGLVLLAVQRRGVPLFHCRLSVPAGAGEDPRAKAGLAQFTADLLRRGTKRRDAHGVDELIEGMGASLLIDVSMDEAALSLTVPADLSQRALDALLEVALEPAYAEEEVAAARRRALSALQSDLDEPSPRRLSRLPRHALPSARRAARGGGGFAPFGSARCRPRAARAGSMGKRGASDAARFP
;
A
#
# COMPACT_ATOMS: atom_id res chain seq x y z
N MET A 1 -22.56 -21.22 10.90
CA MET A 1 -21.37 -20.51 10.38
C MET A 1 -20.73 -21.42 9.34
N LYS A 2 -20.86 -21.09 8.05
CA LYS A 2 -20.39 -21.94 6.94
C LYS A 2 -18.86 -21.82 6.89
N ALA A 3 -18.15 -22.89 7.18
CA ALA A 3 -16.70 -22.96 7.03
C ALA A 3 -16.36 -22.49 5.61
N LEU A 4 -15.55 -21.44 5.51
CA LEU A 4 -14.97 -21.02 4.24
C LEU A 4 -14.25 -22.26 3.70
N ARG A 5 -14.66 -22.69 2.51
CA ARG A 5 -14.01 -23.80 1.78
C ARG A 5 -12.52 -23.53 1.80
N ASP A 6 -11.74 -24.58 2.04
CA ASP A 6 -10.29 -24.57 1.88
C ASP A 6 -9.98 -24.15 0.45
N VAL A 7 -9.75 -22.85 0.23
CA VAL A 7 -9.31 -22.33 -1.05
C VAL A 7 -7.85 -22.66 -1.12
N ALA A 8 -7.49 -23.65 -1.92
CA ALA A 8 -6.10 -23.97 -2.21
C ALA A 8 -5.45 -22.73 -2.85
N LEU A 9 -4.60 -22.06 -2.09
CA LEU A 9 -3.90 -20.89 -2.57
C LEU A 9 -2.74 -21.32 -3.46
N PRO A 10 -2.39 -20.51 -4.47
CA PRO A 10 -1.13 -20.72 -5.17
C PRO A 10 0.02 -20.74 -4.15
N PRO A 11 1.10 -21.48 -4.45
CA PRO A 11 2.27 -21.51 -3.59
C PRO A 11 2.76 -20.07 -3.36
N HIS A 12 2.82 -19.68 -2.10
CA HIS A 12 3.22 -18.36 -1.65
C HIS A 12 4.30 -18.49 -0.59
N SER A 13 5.29 -17.62 -0.65
CA SER A 13 6.29 -17.47 0.41
C SER A 13 6.01 -16.20 1.18
N ILE A 14 6.10 -16.30 2.49
CA ILE A 14 6.06 -15.16 3.41
C ILE A 14 7.42 -15.11 4.08
N VAL A 15 8.09 -13.98 3.98
CA VAL A 15 9.36 -13.72 4.64
C VAL A 15 9.20 -12.47 5.47
N GLU A 16 9.51 -12.57 6.77
CA GLU A 16 9.56 -11.43 7.66
C GLU A 16 11.02 -11.00 7.80
N GLU A 17 11.30 -9.76 7.40
CA GLU A 17 12.63 -9.19 7.54
C GLU A 17 12.84 -8.60 8.95
N PRO A 18 14.09 -8.55 9.45
CA PRO A 18 14.41 -7.93 10.74
C PRO A 18 14.00 -6.45 10.84
N SER A 19 13.84 -5.78 9.69
CA SER A 19 13.33 -4.41 9.58
C SER A 19 11.84 -4.28 9.90
N GLY A 20 11.11 -5.39 10.06
CA GLY A 20 9.66 -5.43 10.25
C GLY A 20 8.86 -5.43 8.94
N LEU A 21 9.53 -5.48 7.79
CA LEU A 21 8.88 -5.57 6.48
C LEU A 21 8.47 -7.03 6.19
N VAL A 22 7.22 -7.22 5.81
CA VAL A 22 6.68 -8.54 5.46
C VAL A 22 6.60 -8.66 3.94
N LEU A 23 7.41 -9.56 3.37
CA LEU A 23 7.38 -9.87 1.95
C LEU A 23 6.46 -11.06 1.70
N LEU A 24 5.42 -10.85 0.89
CA LEU A 24 4.56 -11.91 0.37
C LEU A 24 4.83 -12.05 -1.13
N ALA A 25 5.40 -13.19 -1.55
CA ALA A 25 5.64 -13.48 -2.95
C ALA A 25 4.76 -14.65 -3.41
N VAL A 26 4.12 -14.48 -4.58
CA VAL A 26 3.30 -15.51 -5.22
C VAL A 26 3.78 -15.69 -6.64
N GLN A 27 4.30 -16.87 -6.96
CA GLN A 27 4.72 -17.17 -8.32
C GLN A 27 3.56 -17.80 -9.11
N ARG A 28 3.18 -17.17 -10.22
CA ARG A 28 2.23 -17.73 -11.19
C ARG A 28 2.94 -17.99 -12.50
N ARG A 29 3.04 -19.26 -12.88
CA ARG A 29 3.63 -19.67 -14.16
C ARG A 29 2.61 -19.48 -15.28
N GLY A 30 3.04 -18.97 -16.44
CA GLY A 30 2.20 -18.78 -17.63
C GLY A 30 1.76 -17.35 -17.92
N VAL A 31 2.05 -16.39 -17.04
CA VAL A 31 1.83 -14.95 -17.28
C VAL A 31 3.16 -14.22 -17.13
N PRO A 32 3.72 -13.62 -18.20
CA PRO A 32 5.00 -12.91 -18.15
C PRO A 32 4.85 -11.50 -17.57
N LEU A 33 4.16 -11.37 -16.43
CA LEU A 33 3.93 -10.11 -15.74
C LEU A 33 4.50 -10.18 -14.33
N PHE A 34 5.11 -9.09 -13.92
CA PHE A 34 5.53 -8.85 -12.55
C PHE A 34 4.64 -7.74 -11.97
N HIS A 35 4.06 -8.03 -10.81
CA HIS A 35 3.25 -7.07 -10.07
C HIS A 35 3.82 -6.95 -8.65
N CYS A 36 4.06 -5.72 -8.23
CA CYS A 36 4.51 -5.39 -6.90
C CYS A 36 3.52 -4.42 -6.26
N ARG A 37 3.24 -4.62 -4.97
CA ARG A 37 2.43 -3.73 -4.17
C ARG A 37 3.11 -3.49 -2.83
N LEU A 38 3.42 -2.24 -2.54
CA LEU A 38 3.89 -1.79 -1.24
C LEU A 38 2.69 -1.20 -0.48
N SER A 39 2.33 -1.84 0.62
CA SER A 39 1.20 -1.44 1.47
C SER A 39 1.71 -0.95 2.81
N VAL A 40 1.31 0.26 3.20
CA VAL A 40 1.68 0.89 4.47
C VAL A 40 0.41 1.18 5.26
N PRO A 41 0.34 0.85 6.57
CA PRO A 41 -0.80 1.18 7.42
C PRO A 41 -0.78 2.67 7.80
N ALA A 42 -0.85 3.54 6.78
CA ALA A 42 -0.79 4.99 6.88
C ALA A 42 -1.86 5.62 5.97
N GLY A 43 -3.13 5.25 6.22
CA GLY A 43 -4.27 5.81 5.50
C GLY A 43 -4.69 7.19 6.03
N ALA A 44 -5.70 7.78 5.38
CA ALA A 44 -6.27 9.08 5.75
C ALA A 44 -6.90 9.12 7.16
N GLY A 45 -7.14 7.96 7.78
CA GLY A 45 -7.59 7.85 9.18
C GLY A 45 -6.51 8.19 10.21
N GLU A 46 -5.24 8.07 9.82
CA GLU A 46 -4.08 8.42 10.66
C GLU A 46 -3.66 9.89 10.48
N ASP A 47 -4.37 10.65 9.62
CA ASP A 47 -4.11 12.08 9.43
C ASP A 47 -4.37 12.86 10.74
N PRO A 48 -3.45 13.74 11.17
CA PRO A 48 -3.70 14.64 12.29
C PRO A 48 -4.95 15.48 12.04
N ARG A 49 -5.75 15.74 13.07
CA ARG A 49 -7.01 16.53 12.94
C ARG A 49 -6.82 17.89 12.27
N ALA A 50 -5.67 18.52 12.45
CA ALA A 50 -5.33 19.82 11.85
C ALA A 50 -4.80 19.71 10.40
N LYS A 51 -4.55 18.50 9.89
CA LYS A 51 -3.95 18.21 8.58
C LYS A 51 -4.73 17.10 7.86
N ALA A 52 -6.05 17.21 7.84
CA ALA A 52 -6.88 16.26 7.10
C ALA A 52 -6.54 16.28 5.60
N GLY A 53 -6.36 15.10 5.01
CA GLY A 53 -5.94 14.94 3.62
C GLY A 53 -4.42 14.94 3.42
N LEU A 54 -3.63 14.86 4.49
CA LEU A 54 -2.18 14.80 4.40
C LEU A 54 -1.73 13.53 3.67
N ALA A 55 -2.29 12.37 4.00
CA ALA A 55 -1.94 11.11 3.33
C ALA A 55 -2.17 11.17 1.81
N GLN A 56 -3.32 11.67 1.37
CA GLN A 56 -3.61 11.84 -0.06
C GLN A 56 -2.66 12.85 -0.71
N PHE A 57 -2.42 13.98 -0.05
CA PHE A 57 -1.53 15.01 -0.57
C PHE A 57 -0.08 14.52 -0.71
N THR A 58 0.39 13.74 0.26
CA THR A 58 1.72 13.11 0.19
C THR A 58 1.77 12.10 -0.95
N ALA A 59 0.75 11.27 -1.13
CA ALA A 59 0.66 10.32 -2.23
C ALA A 59 0.73 10.99 -3.60
N ASP A 60 -0.01 12.10 -3.79
CA ASP A 60 0.00 12.87 -5.04
C ASP A 60 1.38 13.47 -5.35
N LEU A 61 2.16 13.77 -4.30
CA LEU A 61 3.51 14.33 -4.40
C LEU A 61 4.59 13.28 -4.68
N LEU A 62 4.40 12.01 -4.29
CA LEU A 62 5.40 10.96 -4.53
C LEU A 62 5.75 10.82 -6.03
N ARG A 63 4.78 11.07 -6.91
CA ARG A 63 4.98 11.03 -8.37
C ARG A 63 5.57 12.32 -8.96
N ARG A 64 5.72 13.38 -8.16
CA ARG A 64 6.19 14.71 -8.62
C ARG A 64 7.70 14.88 -8.59
N GLY A 65 8.43 13.82 -8.28
CA GLY A 65 9.89 13.81 -8.39
C GLY A 65 10.56 13.14 -7.21
N THR A 66 11.70 12.53 -7.49
CA THR A 66 12.60 11.92 -6.52
C THR A 66 13.84 12.79 -6.36
N LYS A 67 14.70 12.47 -5.40
CA LYS A 67 16.01 13.15 -5.26
C LYS A 67 16.89 13.00 -6.50
N ARG A 68 16.62 12.00 -7.33
CA ARG A 68 17.42 11.64 -8.51
C ARG A 68 16.80 12.11 -9.82
N ARG A 69 15.48 12.28 -9.88
CA ARG A 69 14.72 12.59 -11.09
C ARG A 69 13.63 13.61 -10.81
N ASP A 70 13.40 14.50 -11.75
CA ASP A 70 12.24 15.38 -11.73
C ASP A 70 10.95 14.61 -12.05
N ALA A 71 9.80 15.29 -11.95
CA ALA A 71 8.50 14.68 -12.24
C ALA A 71 8.47 14.02 -13.63
N HIS A 72 9.03 14.69 -14.64
CA HIS A 72 9.03 14.19 -16.00
C HIS A 72 9.90 12.94 -16.16
N GLY A 73 11.10 12.94 -15.58
CA GLY A 73 11.99 11.78 -15.60
C GLY A 73 11.42 10.57 -14.85
N VAL A 74 10.60 10.77 -13.81
CA VAL A 74 9.87 9.68 -13.16
C VAL A 74 8.81 9.10 -14.10
N ASP A 75 8.03 9.95 -14.78
CA ASP A 75 7.03 9.50 -15.74
C ASP A 75 7.68 8.80 -16.95
N GLU A 76 8.76 9.34 -17.52
CA GLU A 76 9.53 8.71 -18.59
C GLU A 76 10.11 7.35 -18.18
N LEU A 77 10.58 7.23 -16.94
CA LEU A 77 11.09 5.96 -16.41
C LEU A 77 9.98 4.90 -16.39
N ILE A 78 8.79 5.26 -15.93
CA ILE A 78 7.63 4.35 -15.82
C ILE A 78 7.12 3.99 -17.22
N GLU A 79 6.89 4.99 -18.08
CA GLU A 79 6.40 4.80 -19.45
C GLU A 79 7.41 4.03 -20.31
N GLY A 80 8.70 4.31 -20.19
CA GLY A 80 9.76 3.62 -20.92
C GLY A 80 9.90 2.14 -20.57
N MET A 81 9.41 1.72 -19.40
CA MET A 81 9.32 0.30 -19.02
C MET A 81 8.01 -0.35 -19.48
N GLY A 82 7.07 0.40 -20.07
CA GLY A 82 5.69 -0.05 -20.27
C GLY A 82 4.99 -0.34 -18.95
N ALA A 83 5.37 0.37 -17.89
CA ALA A 83 4.91 0.12 -16.54
C ALA A 83 3.62 0.91 -16.24
N SER A 84 2.80 0.36 -15.35
CA SER A 84 1.67 1.07 -14.76
C SER A 84 1.91 1.24 -13.26
N LEU A 85 2.14 2.48 -12.83
CA LEU A 85 2.25 2.87 -11.42
C LEU A 85 0.93 3.49 -10.96
N LEU A 86 0.40 2.97 -9.86
CA LEU A 86 -0.78 3.47 -9.18
C LEU A 86 -0.45 3.73 -7.71
N ILE A 87 -0.91 4.86 -7.19
CA ILE A 87 -0.77 5.22 -5.78
C ILE A 87 -2.17 5.49 -5.25
N ASP A 88 -2.60 4.69 -4.29
CA ASP A 88 -3.93 4.75 -3.70
C ASP A 88 -3.83 5.02 -2.20
N VAL A 89 -4.70 5.89 -1.70
CA VAL A 89 -4.86 6.13 -0.27
C VAL A 89 -6.30 5.83 0.14
N SER A 90 -6.44 4.95 1.11
CA SER A 90 -7.70 4.60 1.76
C SER A 90 -7.73 5.16 3.18
N MET A 91 -8.80 4.88 3.93
CA MET A 91 -8.88 5.31 5.34
C MET A 91 -7.82 4.63 6.21
N ASP A 92 -7.47 3.38 5.94
CA ASP A 92 -6.63 2.57 6.82
C ASP A 92 -5.24 2.24 6.22
N GLU A 93 -5.08 2.41 4.90
CA GLU A 93 -3.89 1.98 4.15
C GLU A 93 -3.54 3.00 3.05
N ALA A 94 -2.24 3.23 2.84
CA ALA A 94 -1.69 3.81 1.62
C ALA A 94 -0.91 2.72 0.86
N ALA A 95 -1.15 2.60 -0.44
CA ALA A 95 -0.59 1.55 -1.27
C ALA A 95 0.03 2.11 -2.56
N LEU A 96 1.24 1.66 -2.88
CA LEU A 96 1.87 1.88 -4.18
C LEU A 96 1.91 0.57 -4.93
N SER A 97 1.33 0.55 -6.13
CA SER A 97 1.18 -0.63 -6.97
C SER A 97 1.86 -0.41 -8.30
N LEU A 98 2.74 -1.33 -8.71
CA LEU A 98 3.47 -1.27 -9.97
C LEU A 98 3.27 -2.58 -10.74
N THR A 99 3.00 -2.47 -12.04
CA THR A 99 2.89 -3.62 -12.95
C THR A 99 3.79 -3.43 -14.15
N VAL A 100 4.60 -4.45 -14.46
CA VAL A 100 5.57 -4.45 -15.56
C VAL A 100 5.67 -5.84 -16.21
N PRO A 101 6.26 -5.94 -17.42
CA PRO A 101 6.73 -7.21 -17.95
C PRO A 101 7.75 -7.89 -17.01
N ALA A 102 7.70 -9.22 -16.91
CA ALA A 102 8.51 -9.98 -15.96
C ALA A 102 10.03 -9.74 -16.10
N ASP A 103 10.49 -9.49 -17.33
CA ASP A 103 11.91 -9.26 -17.66
C ASP A 103 12.47 -7.98 -16.99
N LEU A 104 11.60 -7.02 -16.65
CA LEU A 104 11.96 -5.75 -16.02
C LEU A 104 11.69 -5.71 -14.51
N SER A 105 11.43 -6.86 -13.89
CA SER A 105 11.05 -6.98 -12.47
C SER A 105 12.03 -6.29 -11.50
N GLN A 106 13.35 -6.45 -11.70
CA GLN A 106 14.36 -5.80 -10.86
C GLN A 106 14.30 -4.28 -10.98
N ARG A 107 14.28 -3.76 -12.21
CA ARG A 107 14.23 -2.32 -12.48
C ARG A 107 12.95 -1.68 -11.94
N ALA A 108 11.84 -2.42 -11.97
CA ALA A 108 10.57 -2.00 -11.40
C ALA A 108 10.61 -1.90 -9.88
N LEU A 109 11.24 -2.87 -9.20
CA LEU A 109 11.42 -2.82 -7.75
C LEU A 109 12.30 -1.62 -7.34
N ASP A 110 13.41 -1.39 -8.05
CA ASP A 110 14.28 -0.23 -7.80
C ASP A 110 13.54 1.09 -7.99
N ALA A 111 12.73 1.21 -9.05
CA ALA A 111 11.92 2.39 -9.30
C ALA A 111 10.86 2.62 -8.20
N LEU A 112 10.19 1.55 -7.75
CA LEU A 112 9.22 1.64 -6.66
C LEU A 112 9.88 2.09 -5.35
N LEU A 113 11.06 1.55 -5.03
CA LEU A 113 11.81 1.93 -3.82
C LEU A 113 12.31 3.37 -3.90
N GLU A 114 12.77 3.83 -5.05
CA GLU A 114 13.19 5.22 -5.24
C GLU A 114 12.03 6.20 -5.02
N VAL A 115 10.86 5.91 -5.60
CA VAL A 115 9.67 6.75 -5.44
C VAL A 115 9.18 6.73 -3.99
N ALA A 116 9.24 5.59 -3.30
CA ALA A 116 8.75 5.47 -1.93
C ALA A 116 9.70 6.06 -0.88
N LEU A 117 11.02 5.90 -1.05
CA LEU A 117 12.01 6.23 -0.03
C LEU A 117 12.74 7.57 -0.28
N GLU A 118 12.82 8.01 -1.53
CA GLU A 118 13.57 9.21 -1.91
C GLU A 118 12.74 10.28 -2.65
N PRO A 119 11.53 10.63 -2.20
CA PRO A 119 10.82 11.78 -2.78
C PRO A 119 11.57 13.09 -2.47
N ALA A 120 11.66 13.98 -3.46
CA ALA A 120 12.37 15.26 -3.29
C ALA A 120 11.53 16.33 -2.59
N TYR A 121 10.21 16.30 -2.74
CA TYR A 121 9.28 17.33 -2.26
C TYR A 121 9.74 18.76 -2.57
N ALA A 122 10.09 19.02 -3.84
CA ALA A 122 10.47 20.35 -4.28
C ALA A 122 9.37 21.37 -3.97
N GLU A 123 9.74 22.52 -3.40
CA GLU A 123 8.79 23.53 -2.93
C GLU A 123 7.83 24.01 -4.04
N GLU A 124 8.34 24.10 -5.28
CA GLU A 124 7.54 24.47 -6.45
C GLU A 124 6.43 23.45 -6.74
N GLU A 125 6.75 22.16 -6.66
CA GLU A 125 5.79 21.08 -6.86
C GLU A 125 4.79 20.98 -5.70
N VAL A 126 5.24 21.22 -4.46
CA VAL A 126 4.36 21.30 -3.29
C VAL A 126 3.36 22.45 -3.44
N ALA A 127 3.83 23.64 -3.83
CA ALA A 127 2.98 24.79 -4.08
C ALA A 127 2.00 24.54 -5.24
N ALA A 128 2.46 23.91 -6.32
CA ALA A 128 1.63 23.55 -7.46
C ALA A 128 0.57 22.49 -7.09
N ALA A 129 0.95 21.44 -6.37
CA ALA A 129 0.03 20.42 -5.86
C ALA A 129 -1.02 21.04 -4.94
N ARG A 130 -0.63 21.97 -4.07
CA ARG A 130 -1.57 22.69 -3.20
C ARG A 130 -2.59 23.49 -4.00
N ARG A 131 -2.17 24.20 -5.05
CA ARG A 131 -3.10 24.91 -5.94
C ARG A 131 -4.07 23.95 -6.62
N ARG A 132 -3.57 22.83 -7.17
CA ARG A 132 -4.40 21.79 -7.81
C ARG A 132 -5.43 21.20 -6.83
N ALA A 133 -5.00 20.90 -5.60
CA ALA A 133 -5.88 20.37 -4.56
C ALA A 133 -6.98 21.38 -4.17
N LEU A 134 -6.64 22.66 -4.02
CA LEU A 134 -7.63 23.70 -3.74
C LEU A 134 -8.62 23.88 -4.89
N SER A 135 -8.15 23.87 -6.14
CA SER A 135 -9.03 23.92 -7.32
C SER A 135 -9.94 22.70 -7.41
N ALA A 136 -9.43 21.49 -7.13
CA ALA A 136 -10.26 20.28 -7.10
C ALA A 136 -11.35 20.39 -6.02
N LEU A 137 -11.02 20.89 -4.84
CA LEU A 137 -12.00 21.13 -3.77
C LEU A 137 -13.05 22.18 -4.15
N GLN A 138 -12.65 23.24 -4.86
CA GLN A 138 -13.59 24.24 -5.38
C GLN A 138 -14.53 23.64 -6.43
N SER A 139 -14.00 22.88 -7.38
CA SER A 139 -14.82 22.15 -8.36
C SER A 139 -15.79 21.17 -7.68
N ASP A 140 -15.35 20.47 -6.64
CA ASP A 140 -16.20 19.57 -5.82
C ASP A 140 -17.30 20.33 -5.06
N LEU A 141 -17.10 21.62 -4.77
CA LEU A 141 -18.11 22.50 -4.18
C LEU A 141 -19.09 23.03 -5.21
N ASP A 142 -18.61 23.37 -6.40
CA ASP A 142 -19.39 23.97 -7.48
C ASP A 142 -20.25 22.96 -8.24
N GLU A 143 -19.88 21.66 -8.27
CA GLU A 143 -20.67 20.62 -8.91
C GLU A 143 -21.83 20.13 -8.00
N PRO A 144 -23.10 20.42 -8.35
CA PRO A 144 -24.25 20.01 -7.55
C PRO A 144 -24.63 18.56 -7.89
N SER A 145 -23.71 17.61 -7.69
CA SER A 145 -24.00 16.20 -7.98
C SER A 145 -24.58 15.48 -6.74
N PRO A 146 -25.58 14.58 -6.91
CA PRO A 146 -26.21 13.86 -5.80
C PRO A 146 -25.27 12.86 -5.08
N ARG A 147 -24.00 12.76 -5.50
CA ARG A 147 -22.95 11.96 -4.86
C ARG A 147 -22.39 12.59 -3.58
N ARG A 148 -22.76 13.84 -3.26
CA ARG A 148 -22.31 14.58 -2.06
C ARG A 148 -22.79 13.99 -0.73
N LEU A 149 -23.88 13.21 -0.69
CA LEU A 149 -24.40 12.62 0.55
C LEU A 149 -23.52 11.50 1.14
N SER A 150 -22.54 10.97 0.40
CA SER A 150 -21.70 9.85 0.87
C SER A 150 -20.30 10.26 1.36
N ARG A 151 -19.91 11.53 1.24
CA ARG A 151 -18.56 12.03 1.63
C ARG A 151 -18.52 12.98 2.83
N LEU A 152 -19.67 13.30 3.44
CA LEU A 152 -19.65 13.99 4.73
C LEU A 152 -18.96 13.07 5.77
N PRO A 153 -17.97 13.57 6.52
CA PRO A 153 -17.33 12.74 7.52
C PRO A 153 -18.35 12.46 8.63
N ARG A 154 -18.48 11.19 9.01
CA ARG A 154 -19.49 10.64 9.93
C ARG A 154 -19.42 11.16 11.37
N HIS A 155 -18.80 12.31 11.66
CA HIS A 155 -18.80 12.91 13.00
C HIS A 155 -20.19 13.44 13.42
N ALA A 156 -21.17 13.44 12.51
CA ALA A 156 -22.58 13.67 12.82
C ALA A 156 -23.35 12.39 13.27
N LEU A 157 -22.71 11.22 13.37
CA LEU A 157 -23.36 10.04 13.95
C LEU A 157 -22.94 9.88 15.42
N PRO A 158 -23.88 10.00 16.38
CA PRO A 158 -23.61 9.64 17.76
C PRO A 158 -23.22 8.17 17.82
N SER A 159 -22.27 7.87 18.71
CA SER A 159 -21.52 6.62 18.89
C SER A 159 -22.37 5.35 19.05
N ALA A 160 -22.98 4.86 17.97
CA ALA A 160 -23.64 3.56 17.95
C ALA A 160 -23.55 2.94 16.55
N ARG A 161 -23.10 1.68 16.53
CA ARG A 161 -23.02 0.74 15.38
C ARG A 161 -21.76 0.84 14.52
N ARG A 162 -20.64 0.42 15.13
CA ARG A 162 -19.55 -0.27 14.45
C ARG A 162 -20.04 -1.68 14.06
N ALA A 163 -20.91 -1.80 13.05
CA ALA A 163 -21.28 -3.10 12.49
C ALA A 163 -21.94 -2.99 11.10
N ALA A 164 -21.32 -3.68 10.14
CA ALA A 164 -21.93 -4.30 8.97
C ALA A 164 -22.67 -3.42 7.95
N ARG A 165 -22.01 -3.22 6.80
CA ARG A 165 -22.51 -3.28 5.41
C ARG A 165 -21.35 -2.75 4.54
N GLY A 166 -20.68 -3.53 3.69
CA GLY A 166 -21.24 -4.45 2.71
C GLY A 166 -21.20 -3.75 1.35
N GLY A 167 -20.02 -3.70 0.72
CA GLY A 167 -19.80 -3.17 -0.63
C GLY A 167 -18.45 -3.69 -1.12
N GLY A 168 -18.46 -4.47 -2.19
CA GLY A 168 -17.36 -5.34 -2.62
C GLY A 168 -16.04 -4.60 -2.87
N GLY A 169 -15.03 -4.96 -2.08
CA GLY A 169 -13.62 -4.70 -2.33
C GLY A 169 -12.85 -5.88 -1.77
N PHE A 170 -11.89 -6.38 -2.54
CA PHE A 170 -11.03 -7.50 -2.18
C PHE A 170 -10.56 -7.40 -0.73
N ALA A 171 -10.87 -8.43 0.08
CA ALA A 171 -10.39 -8.52 1.45
C ALA A 171 -8.87 -8.80 1.44
N PRO A 172 -8.06 -8.09 2.25
CA PRO A 172 -6.68 -8.48 2.45
C PRO A 172 -6.63 -9.80 3.22
N PHE A 173 -5.64 -10.60 2.83
CA PHE A 173 -5.29 -11.89 3.41
C PHE A 173 -5.18 -11.79 4.93
N GLY A 174 -5.80 -12.75 5.63
CA GLY A 174 -6.08 -12.70 7.05
C GLY A 174 -4.85 -12.47 7.93
N SER A 175 -4.89 -11.41 8.73
CA SER A 175 -4.08 -11.30 9.93
C SER A 175 -4.58 -12.33 10.95
N ALA A 176 -3.86 -13.45 11.01
CA ALA A 176 -3.92 -14.34 12.16
C ALA A 176 -3.58 -13.52 13.40
N ARG A 177 -4.62 -13.22 14.19
CA ARG A 177 -4.48 -12.69 15.55
C ARG A 177 -3.65 -13.70 16.36
N CYS A 178 -2.35 -13.45 16.47
CA CYS A 178 -1.54 -14.01 17.54
C CYS A 178 -2.06 -13.46 18.87
N ARG A 179 -2.90 -14.24 19.55
CA ARG A 179 -3.16 -14.04 20.97
C ARG A 179 -1.86 -14.27 21.74
N PRO A 180 -1.53 -13.47 22.76
CA PRO A 180 -0.42 -13.77 23.64
C PRO A 180 -0.77 -15.04 24.43
N ARG A 181 -0.11 -16.15 24.13
CA ARG A 181 -0.20 -17.36 24.93
C ARG A 181 0.69 -17.15 26.14
N ALA A 182 0.04 -17.03 27.30
CA ALA A 182 0.66 -16.89 28.61
C ALA A 182 1.79 -17.92 28.80
N ALA A 183 2.88 -17.42 29.38
CA ALA A 183 4.08 -18.15 29.76
C ALA A 183 3.75 -19.40 30.61
N ARG A 184 4.33 -20.53 30.24
CA ARG A 184 4.68 -21.60 31.18
C ARG A 184 6.16 -21.90 31.03
N ALA A 185 6.87 -21.70 32.12
CA ALA A 185 8.27 -22.01 32.31
C ALA A 185 8.53 -23.52 32.30
N GLY A 186 9.73 -23.92 31.87
CA GLY A 186 10.45 -25.03 32.50
C GLY A 186 10.95 -26.16 31.60
N SER A 187 12.29 -26.18 31.45
CA SER A 187 13.19 -27.33 31.25
C SER A 187 13.59 -27.80 29.84
N MET A 188 14.74 -27.29 29.38
CA MET A 188 16.03 -28.01 29.27
C MET A 188 16.10 -29.30 28.42
N GLY A 189 16.87 -29.26 27.33
CA GLY A 189 17.34 -30.46 26.64
C GLY A 189 18.18 -30.16 25.39
N LYS A 190 19.51 -30.26 25.53
CA LYS A 190 20.54 -30.09 24.49
C LYS A 190 20.37 -31.04 23.29
N ARG A 191 20.87 -30.60 22.13
CA ARG A 191 21.44 -31.30 20.93
C ARG A 191 20.99 -30.49 19.69
N GLY A 192 21.79 -30.08 18.72
CA GLY A 192 23.14 -30.44 18.30
C GLY A 192 23.13 -30.46 16.77
N ALA A 193 23.98 -29.63 16.16
CA ALA A 193 24.61 -29.74 14.85
C ALA A 193 23.79 -29.86 13.52
N SER A 194 24.36 -29.17 12.53
CA SER A 194 24.56 -29.51 11.11
C SER A 194 23.41 -29.37 10.10
N ASP A 195 23.70 -28.45 9.16
CA ASP A 195 23.77 -28.64 7.71
C ASP A 195 22.62 -28.23 6.78
N ALA A 196 22.99 -27.26 5.94
CA ALA A 196 23.04 -27.32 4.48
C ALA A 196 21.80 -27.00 3.63
N ALA A 197 22.12 -26.16 2.64
CA ALA A 197 21.62 -26.15 1.26
C ALA A 197 20.19 -25.60 1.04
N ARG A 198 19.82 -25.01 -0.09
CA ARG A 198 20.46 -24.46 -1.31
C ARG A 198 19.22 -24.15 -2.15
N PHE A 199 18.91 -22.89 -2.40
CA PHE A 199 17.78 -22.52 -3.26
C PHE A 199 18.14 -22.78 -4.74
N PRO A 200 17.27 -23.42 -5.54
CA PRO A 200 17.30 -23.33 -6.99
C PRO A 200 16.71 -22.01 -7.50
#